data_AF-A0A1C6SFG7-F1
#
_entry.id   AF-A0A1C6SFG7-F1
#
_cell.length_a   1.000
_cell.length_b   1.000
_cell.length_c   1.000
_cell.angle_alpha   90.00
_cell.angle_beta   90.00
_cell.angle_gamma   90.00
#
_symmetry.space_group_name_H-M   'P 1'
#
loop_
_entity.id
_entity.type
_entity.pdbx_description
1 polymer ?
#
loop_
_entity_poly.entity_id
_entity_poly.type
_entity_poly.pdbx_seq_one_letter_code
_entity_poly.pdbx_strand_id
1 'polypeptide(L)'
;MSVAKGVRGVAMVTVRFVGGPASDLVRELPAGPDGKPPQRWIMRHPGEAASAAGGGPDHLYERDHRDGYGTWTMRFVRTEPFGATE
;
A
#
# COMPACT_ATOMS: atom_id res chain seq x y z
N MET A 1 5.41 -30.87 25.15
CA MET A 1 5.80 -30.58 23.75
C MET A 1 4.81 -29.58 23.20
N SER A 2 5.15 -28.29 23.21
CA SER A 2 4.28 -27.24 22.65
C SER A 2 4.72 -26.99 21.21
N VAL A 3 3.82 -27.25 20.27
CA VAL A 3 4.04 -26.99 18.84
C VAL A 3 4.21 -25.49 18.62
N ALA A 4 5.37 -25.09 18.09
CA ALA A 4 5.57 -23.74 17.59
C ALA A 4 4.62 -23.52 16.40
N LYS A 5 3.61 -22.65 16.58
CA LYS A 5 2.74 -22.19 15.50
C LYS A 5 3.59 -21.43 14.51
N GLY A 6 4.02 -22.11 13.45
CA GLY A 6 4.77 -21.53 12.34
C GLY A 6 4.05 -20.30 11.82
N VAL A 7 4.77 -19.18 11.76
CA VAL A 7 4.31 -17.95 11.13
C VAL A 7 4.10 -18.30 9.65
N ARG A 8 2.85 -18.42 9.19
CA ARG A 8 2.59 -18.54 7.75
C ARG A 8 3.14 -17.26 7.11
N GLY A 9 4.08 -17.40 6.18
CA GLY A 9 4.61 -16.25 5.43
C GLY A 9 3.45 -15.46 4.82
N VAL A 10 3.55 -14.13 4.85
CA VAL A 10 2.54 -13.26 4.24
C VAL A 10 2.58 -13.46 2.72
N ALA A 11 1.46 -13.88 2.13
CA ALA A 11 1.34 -13.94 0.67
C ALA A 11 1.42 -12.52 0.11
N MET A 12 2.00 -12.36 -1.07
CA MET A 12 2.16 -11.06 -1.73
C MET A 12 1.28 -10.96 -2.97
N VAL A 13 0.84 -9.75 -3.32
CA VAL A 13 0.05 -9.47 -4.52
C VAL A 13 0.54 -8.21 -5.21
N THR A 14 0.76 -8.30 -6.52
CA THR A 14 1.14 -7.16 -7.35
C THR A 14 -0.05 -6.24 -7.58
N VAL A 15 0.17 -4.94 -7.33
CA VAL A 15 -0.81 -3.89 -7.59
C VAL A 15 -0.22 -2.77 -8.41
N ARG A 16 -1.07 -2.10 -9.18
CA ARG A 16 -0.78 -0.80 -9.78
C ARG A 16 -1.58 0.29 -9.05
N PHE A 17 -0.91 1.37 -8.69
CA PHE A 17 -1.56 2.55 -8.12
C PHE A 17 -2.15 3.43 -9.24
N VAL A 18 -3.37 3.93 -9.05
CA VAL A 18 -4.10 4.70 -10.07
C VAL A 18 -4.46 6.08 -9.51
N GLY A 19 -3.97 7.12 -10.19
CA GLY A 19 -4.14 8.51 -9.76
C GLY A 19 -3.25 8.89 -8.58
N GLY A 20 -3.29 10.17 -8.21
CA GLY A 20 -2.49 10.71 -7.12
C GLY A 20 -0.97 10.67 -7.38
N PRO A 21 -0.15 10.89 -6.34
CA PRO A 21 1.30 11.06 -6.47
C PRO A 21 2.07 9.82 -6.91
N ALA A 22 1.46 8.64 -6.84
CA ALA A 22 2.07 7.38 -7.24
C ALA A 22 1.36 6.71 -8.42
N SER A 23 0.69 7.49 -9.27
CA SER A 23 0.03 6.94 -10.46
C SER A 23 1.00 6.09 -11.29
N ASP A 24 0.50 4.94 -11.73
CA ASP A 24 1.21 3.93 -12.52
C ASP A 24 2.39 3.24 -11.83
N LEU A 25 2.67 3.56 -10.57
CA LEU A 25 3.61 2.79 -9.75
C LEU A 25 3.08 1.37 -9.55
N VAL A 26 3.95 0.38 -9.78
CA VAL A 26 3.67 -1.04 -9.53
C VAL A 26 4.45 -1.50 -8.30
N ARG A 27 3.78 -2.20 -7.36
CA ARG A 27 4.41 -2.72 -6.13
C ARG A 27 3.76 -4.02 -5.68
N GLU A 28 4.50 -4.83 -4.94
CA GLU A 28 3.94 -5.95 -4.18
C GLU A 28 3.41 -5.48 -2.81
N LEU A 29 2.17 -5.84 -2.50
CA LEU A 29 1.55 -5.61 -1.19
C LEU A 29 1.30 -6.94 -0.48
N PRO A 30 1.26 -6.95 0.87
CA PRO A 30 0.77 -8.10 1.61
C PRO A 30 -0.69 -8.38 1.22
N ALA A 31 -0.96 -9.58 0.76
CA ALA A 31 -2.29 -10.04 0.44
C ALA A 31 -3.07 -10.34 1.72
N GLY A 32 -4.37 -10.03 1.71
CA GLY A 32 -5.32 -10.51 2.70
C GLY A 32 -5.51 -12.03 2.63
N PRO A 33 -6.25 -12.61 3.58
CA PRO A 33 -6.54 -14.06 3.59
C PRO A 33 -7.31 -14.54 2.35
N ASP A 34 -7.96 -13.63 1.63
CA ASP A 34 -8.64 -13.86 0.35
C ASP A 34 -7.72 -13.76 -0.87
N GLY A 35 -6.40 -13.56 -0.67
CA GLY A 35 -5.41 -13.42 -1.75
C GLY A 35 -5.51 -12.10 -2.51
N LYS A 36 -6.27 -11.13 -2.00
CA LYS A 36 -6.46 -9.81 -2.62
C LYS A 36 -5.61 -8.75 -1.90
N PRO A 37 -5.37 -7.59 -2.52
CA PRO A 37 -4.74 -6.48 -1.83
C PRO A 37 -5.55 -6.05 -0.60
N PRO A 38 -4.94 -5.36 0.37
CA PRO A 38 -5.67 -4.78 1.48
C PRO A 38 -6.70 -3.77 0.97
N GLN A 39 -7.81 -3.61 1.70
CA GLN A 39 -8.85 -2.67 1.30
C GLN A 39 -8.34 -1.22 1.26
N ARG A 40 -7.42 -0.87 2.16
CA ARG A 40 -6.78 0.44 2.26
C ARG A 40 -5.28 0.27 2.35
N TRP A 41 -4.55 1.17 1.69
CA TRP A 41 -3.10 1.24 1.76
C TRP A 41 -2.67 2.68 1.94
N ILE A 42 -1.84 2.92 2.95
CA ILE A 42 -1.16 4.20 3.12
C ILE A 42 0.19 4.07 2.44
N MET A 43 0.38 4.78 1.33
CA MET A 43 1.69 4.89 0.72
C MET A 43 2.52 5.88 1.52
N ARG A 44 3.47 5.32 2.26
CA ARG A 44 4.58 6.06 2.87
C ARG A 44 5.73 6.06 1.87
N HIS A 45 6.45 7.16 1.73
CA HIS A 45 7.64 7.27 0.88
C HIS A 45 8.91 6.92 1.69
N PRO A 46 9.49 5.71 1.57
CA PRO A 46 10.72 5.35 2.29
C PRO A 46 12.03 5.79 1.58
N GLY A 47 11.96 6.64 0.55
CA GLY A 47 13.07 6.91 -0.37
C GLY A 47 13.42 8.38 -0.62
N GLU A 48 12.65 9.32 -0.08
CA GLU A 48 13.20 10.65 0.16
C GLU A 48 14.01 10.47 1.43
N ALA A 49 15.34 10.49 1.34
CA ALA A 49 16.20 10.71 2.49
C ALA A 49 15.48 11.76 3.33
N ALA A 50 15.22 11.44 4.60
CA ALA A 50 14.61 12.36 5.55
C ALA A 50 15.35 13.69 5.41
N SER A 51 14.86 14.54 4.52
CA SER A 51 15.32 15.90 4.43
C SER A 51 14.98 16.40 5.81
N ALA A 52 15.94 17.09 6.43
CA ALA A 52 15.83 17.50 7.82
C ALA A 52 14.55 18.33 8.13
N ALA A 53 13.74 18.63 7.10
CA ALA A 53 12.34 19.02 7.17
C ALA A 53 11.40 17.93 6.57
N GLY A 54 11.06 16.89 7.35
CA GLY A 54 9.83 16.07 7.22
C GLY A 54 9.64 15.25 5.93
N GLY A 55 9.50 13.92 6.06
CA GLY A 55 9.04 13.07 4.96
C GLY A 55 7.71 13.59 4.37
N GLY A 56 7.55 13.52 3.05
CA GLY A 56 6.36 14.00 2.36
C GLY A 56 5.04 13.43 2.92
N PRO A 57 3.89 14.04 2.59
CA PRO A 57 2.61 13.65 3.16
C PRO A 57 2.23 12.20 2.79
N ASP A 58 1.51 11.54 3.68
CA ASP A 58 1.01 10.19 3.45
C ASP A 58 -0.12 10.20 2.40
N HIS A 59 -0.21 9.15 1.58
CA HIS A 59 -1.24 9.07 0.54
C HIS A 59 -2.10 7.81 0.74
N LEU A 60 -3.41 8.02 0.94
CA LEU A 60 -4.38 6.93 1.08
C LEU A 60 -4.86 6.45 -0.29
N TYR A 61 -4.77 5.14 -0.49
CA TYR A 61 -5.32 4.43 -1.63
C TYR A 61 -6.32 3.35 -1.17
N GLU A 62 -7.35 3.11 -1.96
CA GLU A 62 -8.33 2.05 -1.74
C GLU A 62 -8.29 1.00 -2.86
N ARG A 63 -8.52 -0.26 -2.50
CA ARG A 63 -8.60 -1.35 -3.47
C ARG A 63 -9.80 -1.13 -4.39
N ASP A 64 -9.56 -1.23 -5.69
CA ASP A 64 -10.58 -1.05 -6.71
C ASP A 64 -10.83 -2.37 -7.45
N HIS A 65 -10.44 -2.51 -8.72
CA HIS A 65 -10.66 -3.72 -9.53
C HIS A 65 -9.34 -4.30 -10.09
N ARG A 66 -9.41 -5.49 -10.70
CA ARG A 66 -8.32 -5.95 -11.58
C ARG A 66 -8.43 -5.27 -12.94
N ASP A 67 -7.34 -4.77 -13.49
CA ASP A 67 -7.34 -4.25 -14.86
C ASP A 67 -7.46 -5.37 -15.90
N GLY A 68 -7.53 -5.00 -17.18
CA GLY A 68 -7.71 -5.92 -18.31
C GLY A 68 -6.62 -6.99 -18.46
N TYR A 69 -5.50 -6.88 -17.76
CA TYR A 69 -4.41 -7.86 -17.74
C TYR A 69 -4.39 -8.68 -16.44
N GLY A 70 -5.37 -8.49 -15.56
CA GLY A 70 -5.50 -9.23 -14.31
C GLY A 70 -4.69 -8.68 -13.14
N THR A 71 -4.00 -7.54 -13.28
CA THR A 71 -3.29 -6.89 -12.16
C THR A 71 -4.29 -6.11 -11.30
N TRP A 72 -4.17 -6.21 -9.98
CA TRP A 72 -5.05 -5.44 -9.08
C TRP A 72 -4.70 -3.95 -9.10
N THR A 73 -5.70 -3.10 -8.92
CA THR A 73 -5.52 -1.65 -8.82
C THR A 73 -5.82 -1.13 -7.42
N MET A 74 -5.06 -0.11 -7.02
CA MET A 74 -5.26 0.68 -5.80
C MET A 74 -5.50 2.13 -6.23
N ARG A 75 -6.71 2.66 -6.05
CA ARG A 75 -7.09 4.01 -6.50
C ARG A 75 -6.82 5.05 -5.43
N PHE A 76 -6.27 6.19 -5.82
CA PHE A 76 -6.02 7.32 -4.91
C PHE A 76 -7.32 7.85 -4.33
N VAL A 77 -7.34 8.07 -3.01
CA VAL A 77 -8.46 8.67 -2.28
C VAL A 77 -8.11 10.09 -1.86
N ARG A 78 -7.04 10.24 -1.09
CA ARG A 78 -6.61 11.54 -0.55
C ARG A 78 -5.15 11.54 -0.13
N THR A 79 -4.59 12.74 -0.03
CA THR A 79 -3.37 13.01 0.72
C THR A 79 -3.75 13.30 2.16
N GLU A 80 -3.13 12.63 3.12
CA GLU A 80 -3.24 12.97 4.53
C GLU A 80 -2.22 14.09 4.83
N PRO A 81 -2.66 15.25 5.34
CA PRO A 81 -1.76 16.36 5.62
C PRO A 81 -0.73 15.96 6.67
N PHE A 82 0.52 16.34 6.45
CA PHE A 82 1.60 16.14 7.40
C PHE A 82 1.29 16.92 8.69
N GLY A 83 1.33 16.27 9.85
CA GLY A 83 1.24 16.95 11.15
C GLY A 83 -0.17 17.21 11.70
N ALA A 84 -1.23 16.56 11.20
CA ALA A 84 -2.52 16.54 11.90
C ALA A 84 -2.51 15.54 13.07
N THR A 85 -1.61 15.77 14.04
CA THR A 85 -1.77 15.26 15.39
C THR A 85 -2.39 16.40 16.20
N GLU A 86 -3.66 16.25 16.55
CA GLU A 86 -4.20 16.97 17.72
C GLU A 86 -3.52 16.45 19.00
#